data_AF-A0A4V3DYV2-F1
#
_entry.id   AF-A0A4V3DYV2-F1
#
_cell.length_a   1.000
_cell.length_b   1.000
_cell.length_c   1.000
_cell.angle_alpha   90.00
_cell.angle_beta   90.00
_cell.angle_gamma   90.00
#
_symmetry.space_group_name_H-M   'P 1'
#
loop_
_entity.id
_entity.type
_entity.pdbx_description
1 polymer ?
#
loop_
_entity_poly.entity_id
_entity_poly.type
_entity_poly.pdbx_seq_one_letter_code
_entity_poly.pdbx_strand_id
1 'polypeptide(L)' 'MDDFLFLVPIALALGLAGLLAFMWSLRSGQYDDLDGAAERILFEDDRDSPSSAPSPSPSPSPAPSRGPKP' A
#
# COMPACT_ATOMS: atom_id res chain seq x y z
N MET A 1 -36.29 -12.16 35.32
CA MET A 1 -35.99 -13.44 34.63
C MET A 1 -36.54 -13.42 33.20
N ASP A 2 -36.66 -12.24 32.58
CA ASP A 2 -37.18 -12.06 31.22
C ASP A 2 -36.17 -11.35 30.32
N ASP A 3 -35.08 -10.86 30.90
CA ASP A 3 -34.04 -10.07 30.24
C ASP A 3 -33.38 -10.85 29.11
N PHE A 4 -33.25 -12.17 29.28
CA PHE A 4 -32.73 -13.09 28.26
C PHE A 4 -33.60 -13.11 26.98
N LEU A 5 -34.89 -12.80 27.07
CA LEU A 5 -35.78 -12.73 25.91
C LEU A 5 -35.39 -11.62 24.94
N PHE A 6 -34.71 -10.57 25.43
CA PHE A 6 -34.19 -9.48 24.60
C PHE A 6 -32.70 -9.63 24.34
N LEU A 7 -31.91 -10.07 25.33
CA LEU A 7 -30.46 -10.22 25.21
C LEU A 7 -30.08 -11.29 24.17
N VAL A 8 -30.80 -12.41 24.11
CA VAL A 8 -30.52 -13.49 23.15
C VAL A 8 -30.70 -13.04 21.69
N PRO A 9 -31.86 -12.48 21.27
CA PRO A 9 -32.02 -12.02 19.89
C PRO A 9 -31.08 -10.86 19.54
N ILE A 10 -30.80 -9.95 20.48
CA ILE A 10 -29.83 -8.86 20.25
C ILE A 10 -28.42 -9.43 20.03
N ALA A 11 -27.97 -10.36 20.86
CA ALA A 11 -26.66 -10.99 20.69
C ALA A 11 -26.55 -11.75 19.36
N LEU A 12 -27.59 -12.48 18.94
CA LEU A 12 -27.62 -13.15 17.65
C LEU A 12 -27.59 -12.15 16.48
N ALA A 13 -28.35 -11.05 16.57
CA ALA A 13 -28.35 -10.01 15.56
C ALA A 13 -26.98 -9.33 15.43
N LEU A 14 -26.33 -9.01 16.55
CA LEU A 14 -24.98 -8.44 16.57
C LEU A 14 -23.94 -9.42 16.02
N GLY A 15 -24.03 -10.70 16.38
CA GLY A 15 -23.16 -11.74 15.85
C GLY A 15 -23.31 -11.91 14.34
N LEU A 16 -24.55 -11.92 13.84
CA LEU A 16 -24.84 -12.01 12.41
C LEU A 16 -24.38 -10.76 11.65
N ALA A 17 -24.62 -9.57 12.21
CA ALA A 17 -24.16 -8.31 11.63
C ALA A 17 -22.63 -8.28 11.52
N GLY A 18 -21.91 -8.70 12.57
CA GLY A 18 -20.45 -8.82 12.55
C GLY A 18 -19.96 -9.83 11.51
N LEU A 19 -20.62 -11.00 11.41
CA LEU A 19 -20.27 -12.01 10.42
C LEU A 19 -20.48 -11.52 8.98
N LEU A 20 -21.60 -10.84 8.71
CA LEU A 20 -21.87 -10.26 7.40
C LEU A 20 -20.87 -9.14 7.05
N ALA A 21 -20.55 -8.27 8.02
CA ALA A 21 -19.53 -7.24 7.84
C ALA A 21 -18.14 -7.85 7.56
N PHE A 22 -17.78 -8.92 8.26
CA PHE A 22 -16.54 -9.65 8.04
C PHE A 22 -16.49 -10.30 6.64
N MET A 23 -17.56 -11.00 6.23
CA MET A 23 -17.67 -11.57 4.89
C MET A 23 -17.61 -10.49 3.80
N TRP A 24 -18.24 -9.33 4.02
CA TRP A 24 -18.16 -8.19 3.13
C TRP A 24 -16.72 -7.63 3.02
N SER A 25 -15.98 -7.56 4.14
CA SER A 25 -14.57 -7.15 4.15
C SER A 25 -13.69 -8.06 3.30
N LEU A 26 -13.83 -9.39 3.47
CA LEU A 26 -13.09 -10.36 2.65
C LEU A 26 -13.41 -10.22 1.16
N ARG A 27 -14.69 -10.01 0.80
CA ARG A 27 -15.11 -9.86 -0.59
C ARG A 27 -14.70 -8.52 -1.21
N SER A 28 -14.47 -7.48 -0.40
CA SER A 28 -14.16 -6.13 -0.88
C SER A 28 -12.73 -5.98 -1.41
N GLY A 29 -11.92 -7.03 -1.40
CA GLY A 29 -10.59 -7.02 -2.04
C GLY A 29 -9.55 -6.14 -1.34
N GLN A 30 -9.85 -5.61 -0.14
CA GLN A 30 -8.88 -4.80 0.62
C GLN A 30 -7.63 -5.56 1.07
N TYR A 31 -7.66 -6.89 1.03
CA TYR A 31 -6.49 -7.73 1.31
C TYR A 31 -5.49 -7.77 0.16
N ASP A 32 -5.92 -7.47 -1.07
CA ASP A 32 -5.06 -7.49 -2.28
C ASP A 32 -3.99 -6.39 -2.22
N ASP A 33 -4.31 -5.24 -1.59
CA ASP A 33 -3.36 -4.14 -1.36
C ASP A 33 -2.31 -4.49 -0.27
N LEU A 34 -2.71 -5.26 0.74
CA LEU A 34 -1.81 -5.74 1.80
C LEU A 34 -0.86 -6.83 1.27
N ASP A 35 -1.34 -7.73 0.41
CA ASP A 35 -0.49 -8.75 -0.25
C ASP A 35 0.60 -8.08 -1.10
N GLY A 36 0.28 -7.01 -1.84
CA GLY A 36 1.27 -6.24 -2.60
C GLY A 36 2.27 -5.47 -1.72
N ALA A 37 1.89 -5.05 -0.51
CA ALA A 37 2.80 -4.44 0.46
C ALA A 37 3.71 -5.46 1.15
N ALA A 38 3.19 -6.66 1.44
CA ALA A 38 3.95 -7.78 2.00
C ALA A 38 5.01 -8.29 1.01
N GLU A 39 4.69 -8.31 -0.29
CA GLU A 39 5.66 -8.67 -1.32
C GLU A 39 6.81 -7.65 -1.42
N ARG A 40 6.53 -6.35 -1.29
CA ARG A 40 7.59 -5.34 -1.19
C ARG A 40 8.47 -5.55 0.03
N ILE A 41 7.92 -5.70 1.23
CA ILE A 41 8.75 -5.75 2.45
C ILE A 41 9.62 -7.02 2.56
N LEU A 42 9.16 -8.14 2.00
CA LEU A 42 9.94 -9.39 1.98
C LEU A 42 11.09 -9.37 0.97
N PHE A 43 10.97 -8.63 -0.13
CA PHE A 43 11.98 -8.59 -1.19
C PHE A 43 12.74 -7.25 -1.26
N GLU A 44 12.35 -6.22 -0.52
CA GLU A 44 13.07 -4.94 -0.43
C GLU A 44 14.32 -5.04 0.45
N ASP A 45 14.35 -5.92 1.45
CA ASP A 45 15.54 -6.14 2.32
C ASP A 45 16.73 -6.70 1.52
N ASP A 46 16.48 -7.38 0.39
CA ASP A 46 17.50 -7.85 -0.56
C ASP A 46 17.85 -6.81 -1.64
N ARG A 47 17.11 -5.70 -1.73
CA ARG A 47 17.23 -4.70 -2.81
C ARG A 47 17.79 -3.36 -2.39
N ASP A 48 18.15 -3.17 -1.12
CA ASP A 48 18.98 -2.05 -0.64
C ASP A 48 20.46 -2.20 -1.06
N SER A 49 20.69 -2.48 -2.34
CA SER A 49 21.89 -2.02 -3.04
C SER A 49 21.59 -0.61 -3.57
N PRO A 50 22.30 0.45 -3.11
CA PRO A 50 22.07 1.83 -3.50
C PRO A 50 22.56 2.11 -4.94
N SER A 51 21.98 1.45 -5.93
CA SER A 51 22.34 1.58 -7.34
C SER A 51 21.11 1.64 -8.25
N SER A 52 20.19 2.55 -7.96
CA SER A 52 19.22 3.06 -8.94
C SER A 52 18.67 4.43 -8.52
N ALA A 53 19.54 5.34 -8.08
CA ALA A 53 19.31 6.73 -8.44
C ALA A 53 19.71 6.83 -9.92
N PRO A 54 18.86 7.34 -10.84
CA PRO A 54 19.36 7.75 -12.13
C PRO A 54 20.38 8.85 -11.84
N SER A 55 21.67 8.52 -11.94
CA SER A 55 22.75 9.48 -11.90
C SER A 55 22.33 10.64 -12.81
N PRO A 56 22.17 11.88 -12.29
CA PRO A 56 21.99 13.01 -13.18
C PRO A 56 23.22 12.98 -14.07
N SER A 57 23.01 12.67 -15.35
CA SER A 57 24.08 12.55 -16.32
C SER A 57 24.97 13.77 -16.17
N PRO A 58 26.31 13.62 -16.14
CA PRO A 58 27.18 14.77 -16.11
C PRO A 58 26.84 15.59 -17.35
N SER A 59 26.17 16.72 -17.14
CA SER A 59 25.94 17.70 -18.19
C SER A 59 27.30 18.00 -18.80
N PRO A 60 27.52 17.73 -20.10
CA PRO A 60 28.76 18.14 -20.74
C PRO A 60 28.71 19.66 -20.87
N SER A 61 29.19 20.36 -19.85
CA SER A 61 29.84 21.65 -20.05
C SER A 61 31.29 21.29 -20.39
N PRO A 62 31.88 21.68 -21.55
CA PRO A 62 31.94 23.08 -21.98
C PRO A 62 32.09 23.33 -23.52
N ALA A 63 31.82 24.56 -24.00
CA ALA A 63 32.63 25.15 -25.08
C ALA A 63 32.52 26.70 -25.11
N PRO A 64 33.64 27.43 -25.21
CA PRO A 64 33.65 28.89 -25.19
C PRO A 64 33.20 29.43 -26.55
N SER A 65 32.19 30.29 -26.56
CA SER A 65 31.82 31.04 -27.77
C SER A 65 32.90 32.08 -28.10
N ARG A 66 33.96 31.67 -28.79
CA ARG A 66 34.80 32.62 -29.55
C ARG A 66 33.98 33.12 -30.73
N GLY A 67 33.32 34.25 -30.55
CA GLY A 67 32.64 34.96 -31.64
C GLY A 67 33.65 35.41 -32.70
N PRO A 68 33.34 35.28 -34.01
CA PRO A 68 34.18 35.85 -35.05
C PRO A 68 34.01 37.38 -35.07
N LYS A 69 35.14 38.07 -34.98
CA LYS A 69 35.28 39.49 -35.37
C LYS A 69 35.22 39.54 -36.90
N PRO A 70 34.30 40.32 -37.48
CA PRO A 70 34.70 41.59 -38.08
C PRO A 70 33.79 42.77 -37.73
#